data_AF-A0A7M1XKP6-F1
#
_entry.id   AF-A0A7M1XKP6-F1
#
_cell.length_a   1.000
_cell.length_b   1.000
_cell.length_c   1.000
_cell.angle_alpha   90.00
_cell.angle_beta   90.00
_cell.angle_gamma   90.00
#
_symmetry.space_group_name_H-M   'P 1'
#
loop_
_entity.id
_entity.type
_entity.pdbx_description
1 polymer ?
#
loop_
_entity_poly.entity_id
_entity_poly.type
_entity_poly.pdbx_seq_one_letter_code
_entity_poly.pdbx_strand_id
1 'polypeptide(L)'
;MNQVKKPNLFVRIIRFPLVLIFFVLAVLFNIYAGWNVLKFAFYADYYAINTTLNKNPGLDDNYVPQGCHYLESKNMYLTSGYMTSKKLASRVYSIDEKQNVHHCEVYKNDKICTYHFGGMAVYENYVLLASANAIQVLDLDTVLTKEKADILFSIKVNNNASFIFVRDDACYVGEFHLEPDYQTEHEKEMSDKTVSHAIVSRYDCKSLFKDNEEHQEIKPEAIYYIPDRIQGFCVTSSSHFVLSDSFGLASSKFYIYQNPEKVDETDGGVSTYYLDSRYLEKTVTGPAMAEDLDYYDGKVIYCSESASNKYIFGKLFYYTDINGLTID
;
A
#
# COMPACT_ATOMS: atom_id res chain seq x y z
N MET A 1 69.16 33.01 -14.51
CA MET A 1 68.04 32.93 -13.55
C MET A 1 66.78 32.46 -14.27
N ASN A 2 66.31 31.28 -13.87
CA ASN A 2 65.01 30.61 -14.07
C ASN A 2 64.08 31.09 -15.21
N GLN A 3 64.03 30.29 -16.29
CA GLN A 3 62.87 30.27 -17.18
C GLN A 3 61.67 29.70 -16.43
N VAL A 4 60.68 30.54 -16.14
CA VAL A 4 59.37 30.12 -15.66
C VAL A 4 58.66 29.40 -16.81
N LYS A 5 58.56 28.06 -16.74
CA LYS A 5 57.71 27.28 -17.65
C LYS A 5 56.28 27.77 -17.51
N LYS A 6 55.79 28.54 -18.50
CA LYS A 6 54.37 28.90 -18.57
C LYS A 6 53.55 27.61 -18.67
N PRO A 7 52.53 27.40 -17.81
CA PRO A 7 51.74 26.19 -17.84
C PRO A 7 51.05 26.06 -19.20
N ASN A 8 51.13 24.86 -19.77
CA ASN A 8 50.64 24.54 -21.12
C ASN A 8 49.17 24.99 -21.26
N LEU A 9 48.83 25.75 -22.31
CA LEU A 9 47.48 26.30 -22.52
C LEU A 9 46.41 25.19 -22.51
N PHE A 10 46.78 24.00 -23.00
CA PHE A 10 46.00 22.76 -22.96
C PHE A 10 45.60 22.33 -21.53
N VAL A 11 46.50 22.53 -20.55
CA VAL A 11 46.25 22.19 -19.14
C VAL A 11 45.23 23.14 -18.52
N ARG A 12 45.18 24.41 -18.94
CA ARG A 12 44.17 25.38 -18.46
C ARG A 12 42.79 25.13 -19.07
N ILE A 13 42.74 24.79 -20.36
CA ILE A 13 41.49 24.51 -21.09
C ILE A 13 40.80 23.24 -20.55
N ILE A 14 41.57 22.24 -20.09
CA ILE A 14 41.01 21.00 -19.51
C ILE A 14 40.73 21.15 -18.01
N ARG A 15 41.57 21.88 -17.25
CA ARG A 15 41.38 22.02 -15.79
C ARG A 15 40.13 22.81 -15.42
N PHE A 16 39.78 23.86 -16.16
CA PHE A 16 38.61 24.67 -15.83
C PHE A 16 37.27 23.90 -15.88
N PRO A 17 36.94 23.15 -16.96
CA PRO A 17 35.74 22.32 -16.98
C PRO A 17 35.79 21.19 -15.94
N LEU A 18 36.96 20.60 -15.66
CA LEU A 18 37.08 19.60 -14.59
C LEU A 18 36.78 20.15 -13.20
N VAL A 19 37.28 21.36 -12.88
CA VAL A 19 36.98 22.04 -11.61
C VAL A 19 35.50 22.39 -11.53
N LEU A 20 34.89 22.83 -12.63
CA LEU A 20 33.45 23.11 -12.68
C LEU A 20 32.61 21.84 -12.46
N ILE A 21 32.95 20.73 -13.13
CA ILE A 21 32.30 19.43 -12.93
C ILE A 21 32.43 18.99 -11.48
N PHE A 22 33.64 19.07 -10.90
CA PHE A 22 33.85 18.71 -9.50
C PHE A 22 33.02 19.58 -8.56
N PHE A 23 32.94 20.88 -8.80
CA PHE A 23 32.11 21.79 -8.01
C PHE A 23 30.61 21.43 -8.12
N VAL A 24 30.11 21.15 -9.32
CA VAL A 24 28.72 20.71 -9.52
C VAL A 24 28.45 19.40 -8.79
N LEU A 25 29.34 18.40 -8.91
CA LEU A 25 29.20 17.13 -8.21
C LEU A 25 29.25 17.32 -6.68
N ALA A 26 30.11 18.20 -6.17
CA ALA A 26 30.17 18.51 -4.75
C ALA A 26 28.88 19.18 -4.24
N VAL A 27 28.31 20.12 -5.01
CA VAL A 27 27.02 20.75 -4.67
C VAL A 27 25.90 19.71 -4.66
N LEU A 28 25.81 18.86 -5.69
CA LEU A 28 24.81 17.79 -5.77
C LEU A 28 24.97 16.79 -4.61
N PHE A 29 26.21 16.44 -4.26
CA PHE A 29 26.49 15.58 -3.11
C PHE A 29 26.03 16.22 -1.79
N ASN A 30 26.28 17.52 -1.58
CA ASN A 30 25.83 18.22 -0.38
C ASN A 30 24.30 18.32 -0.31
N ILE A 31 23.63 18.57 -1.44
CA ILE A 31 22.16 18.56 -1.51
C ILE A 31 21.63 17.18 -1.15
N TYR A 32 22.19 16.12 -1.73
CA TYR A 32 21.80 14.74 -1.44
C TYR A 32 22.07 14.34 0.01
N ALA A 33 23.22 14.70 0.56
CA ALA A 33 23.56 14.45 1.97
C ALA A 33 22.63 15.22 2.91
N GLY A 34 22.37 16.51 2.64
CA GLY A 34 21.43 17.32 3.40
C GLY A 34 20.01 16.76 3.35
N TRP A 35 19.55 16.35 2.17
CA TRP A 35 18.25 15.69 1.99
C TRP A 35 18.14 14.38 2.76
N ASN A 36 19.19 13.56 2.74
CA ASN A 36 19.26 12.31 3.50
C ASN A 36 19.18 12.54 5.01
N VAL A 37 19.72 13.64 5.54
CA VAL A 37 19.59 13.99 6.95
C VAL A 37 18.18 14.52 7.25
N LEU A 38 17.66 15.39 6.38
CA LEU A 38 16.33 15.99 6.56
C LEU A 38 15.21 14.95 6.63
N LYS A 39 15.24 13.89 5.79
CA LYS A 39 14.19 12.85 5.86
C LYS A 39 14.13 12.16 7.23
N PHE A 40 15.27 11.93 7.89
CA PHE A 40 15.30 11.34 9.23
C PHE A 40 14.83 12.32 10.29
N ALA A 41 15.00 13.62 10.07
CA ALA A 41 14.43 14.64 10.94
C ALA A 41 12.91 14.76 10.78
N PHE A 42 12.39 14.72 9.55
CA PHE A 42 10.95 14.83 9.28
C PHE A 42 10.15 13.59 9.69
N TYR A 43 10.74 12.40 9.54
CA TYR A 43 10.06 11.12 9.77
C TYR A 43 10.76 10.30 10.88
N ALA A 44 11.27 10.98 11.91
CA ALA A 44 12.05 10.35 12.98
C ALA A 44 11.29 9.19 13.65
N ASP A 45 10.04 9.42 14.05
CA ASP A 45 9.20 8.42 14.72
C ASP A 45 8.94 7.20 13.83
N TYR A 46 8.77 7.43 12.53
CA TYR A 46 8.60 6.38 11.54
C TYR A 46 9.88 5.55 11.41
N TYR A 47 11.04 6.19 11.20
CA TYR A 47 12.30 5.47 11.02
C TYR A 47 12.77 4.77 12.30
N ALA A 48 12.30 5.19 13.47
CA ALA A 48 12.56 4.52 14.73
C ALA A 48 11.88 3.14 14.84
N ILE A 49 10.78 2.92 14.13
CA ILE A 49 9.99 1.68 14.18
C ILE A 49 9.94 0.90 12.86
N ASN A 50 10.42 1.52 11.78
CA ASN A 50 10.42 0.93 10.45
C ASN A 50 11.56 -0.07 10.25
N THR A 51 11.25 -1.19 9.62
CA THR A 51 12.22 -2.21 9.18
C THR A 51 11.98 -2.52 7.71
N THR A 52 13.05 -2.63 6.93
CA THR A 52 12.99 -3.16 5.57
C THR A 52 12.83 -4.68 5.62
N LEU A 53 11.78 -5.21 5.00
CA LEU A 53 11.44 -6.63 5.07
C LEU A 53 11.88 -7.40 3.83
N ASN A 54 11.51 -6.91 2.63
CA ASN A 54 11.86 -7.56 1.38
C ASN A 54 11.86 -6.55 0.23
N LYS A 55 12.42 -6.92 -0.92
CA LYS A 55 12.37 -6.07 -2.13
C LYS A 55 10.94 -5.93 -2.63
N ASN A 56 10.63 -4.76 -3.15
CA ASN A 56 9.39 -4.54 -3.89
C ASN A 56 9.66 -4.70 -5.40
N PRO A 57 9.21 -5.78 -6.05
CA PRO A 57 9.57 -6.09 -7.43
C PRO A 57 8.84 -5.20 -8.44
N GLY A 58 9.39 -5.13 -9.66
CA GLY A 58 8.72 -4.48 -10.79
C GLY A 58 8.73 -2.95 -10.79
N LEU A 59 9.28 -2.29 -9.77
CA LEU A 59 9.32 -0.82 -9.68
C LEU A 59 9.95 -0.13 -10.90
N ASP A 60 10.86 -0.82 -11.59
CA ASP A 60 11.52 -0.34 -12.81
C ASP A 60 10.76 -0.69 -14.11
N ASP A 61 9.77 -1.57 -14.05
CA ASP A 61 9.11 -2.20 -15.21
C ASP A 61 7.63 -1.79 -15.33
N ASN A 62 7.34 -0.49 -15.22
CA ASN A 62 5.98 0.07 -15.38
C ASN A 62 4.93 -0.46 -14.39
N TYR A 63 5.34 -1.19 -13.36
CA TYR A 63 4.45 -1.68 -12.32
C TYR A 63 4.33 -0.66 -11.19
N VAL A 64 3.10 -0.50 -10.70
CA VAL A 64 2.77 0.34 -9.55
C VAL A 64 2.16 -0.56 -8.48
N PRO A 65 2.91 -0.90 -7.41
CA PRO A 65 2.43 -1.74 -6.33
C PRO A 65 1.40 -1.00 -5.50
N GLN A 66 0.32 -1.68 -5.13
CA GLN A 66 -0.76 -1.14 -4.31
C GLN A 66 -1.09 -2.09 -3.16
N GLY A 67 -1.34 -3.37 -3.44
CA GLY A 67 -1.63 -4.36 -2.39
C GLY A 67 -0.40 -5.10 -1.88
N CYS A 68 -0.45 -5.56 -0.64
CA CYS A 68 0.60 -6.40 -0.05
C CYS A 68 0.04 -7.45 0.91
N HIS A 69 0.67 -8.61 0.96
CA HIS A 69 0.33 -9.66 1.92
C HIS A 69 1.55 -10.52 2.26
N TYR A 70 1.64 -11.03 3.48
CA TYR A 70 2.63 -12.03 3.87
C TYR A 70 1.99 -13.41 4.02
N LEU A 71 2.38 -14.32 3.12
CA LEU A 71 1.90 -15.69 3.09
C LEU A 71 2.74 -16.58 4.01
N GLU A 72 2.32 -16.72 5.26
CA GLU A 72 3.03 -17.50 6.30
C GLU A 72 3.31 -18.95 5.88
N SER A 73 2.34 -19.62 5.25
CA SER A 73 2.46 -21.04 4.86
C SER A 73 3.58 -21.32 3.84
N LYS A 74 4.06 -20.30 3.14
CA LYS A 74 5.15 -20.39 2.16
C LYS A 74 6.34 -19.51 2.52
N ASN A 75 6.22 -18.68 3.56
CA ASN A 75 7.19 -17.66 3.92
C ASN A 75 7.55 -16.75 2.73
N MET A 76 6.52 -16.14 2.15
CA MET A 76 6.63 -15.30 0.95
C MET A 76 5.86 -14.01 1.13
N TYR A 77 6.34 -12.94 0.50
CA TYR A 77 5.57 -11.71 0.33
C TYR A 77 4.85 -11.76 -1.02
N LEU A 78 3.61 -11.31 -1.03
CA LEU A 78 2.82 -11.07 -2.22
C LEU A 78 2.58 -9.59 -2.38
N THR A 79 2.58 -9.09 -3.61
CA THR A 79 2.15 -7.72 -3.90
C THR A 79 1.25 -7.69 -5.14
N SER A 80 0.18 -6.91 -5.12
CA SER A 80 -0.64 -6.64 -6.30
C SER A 80 -0.43 -5.22 -6.78
N GLY A 81 -0.67 -5.01 -8.06
CA GLY A 81 -0.62 -3.67 -8.62
C GLY A 81 -1.00 -3.65 -10.08
N TYR A 82 -1.11 -2.43 -10.59
CA TYR A 82 -1.43 -2.18 -11.99
C TYR A 82 -0.19 -1.82 -12.79
N MET A 83 -0.33 -1.86 -14.11
CA MET A 83 0.70 -1.42 -15.03
C MET A 83 0.36 -0.02 -15.54
N THR A 84 1.35 0.86 -15.65
CA THR A 84 1.16 2.22 -16.22
C THR A 84 0.65 2.18 -17.67
N SER A 85 0.95 1.10 -18.39
CA SER A 85 0.46 0.82 -19.73
C SER A 85 -0.80 -0.05 -19.70
N LYS A 86 -1.91 0.47 -20.25
CA LYS A 86 -3.18 -0.28 -20.42
C LYS A 86 -3.09 -1.47 -21.40
N LYS A 87 -1.91 -1.74 -21.97
CA LYS A 87 -1.65 -2.91 -22.83
C LYS A 87 -1.08 -4.10 -22.06
N LEU A 88 -0.68 -3.89 -20.81
CA LEU A 88 -0.12 -4.92 -19.94
C LEU A 88 -1.15 -5.27 -18.87
N ALA A 89 -1.20 -6.55 -18.50
CA ALA A 89 -2.05 -6.99 -17.40
C ALA A 89 -1.50 -6.50 -16.06
N SER A 90 -2.41 -6.05 -15.19
CA SER A 90 -2.18 -5.98 -13.75
C SER A 90 -1.76 -7.36 -13.25
N ARG A 91 -0.96 -7.39 -12.17
CA ARG A 91 -0.24 -8.61 -11.79
C ARG A 91 -0.09 -8.74 -10.29
N VAL A 92 0.15 -9.98 -9.88
CA VAL A 92 0.62 -10.34 -8.54
C VAL A 92 2.07 -10.76 -8.65
N TYR A 93 2.94 -10.20 -7.83
CA TYR A 93 4.27 -10.73 -7.59
C TYR A 93 4.29 -11.58 -6.34
N SER A 94 5.15 -12.60 -6.34
CA SER A 94 5.50 -13.37 -5.14
C SER A 94 7.01 -13.37 -4.98
N ILE A 95 7.45 -13.14 -3.74
CA ILE A 95 8.86 -12.99 -3.37
C ILE A 95 9.16 -13.93 -2.21
N ASP A 96 10.03 -14.90 -2.42
CA ASP A 96 10.48 -15.81 -1.35
C ASP A 96 11.58 -15.19 -0.48
N GLU A 97 11.95 -15.90 0.60
CA GLU A 97 13.04 -15.49 1.50
C GLU A 97 14.41 -15.37 0.81
N LYS A 98 14.60 -16.08 -0.31
CA LYS A 98 15.83 -16.03 -1.11
C LYS A 98 15.79 -14.90 -2.14
N GLN A 99 14.73 -14.08 -2.12
CA GLN A 99 14.45 -13.01 -3.07
C GLN A 99 14.27 -13.49 -4.51
N ASN A 100 13.87 -14.75 -4.70
CA ASN A 100 13.37 -15.20 -5.99
C ASN A 100 12.01 -14.55 -6.21
N VAL A 101 11.83 -14.00 -7.41
CA VAL A 101 10.62 -13.30 -7.80
C VAL A 101 9.90 -14.10 -8.87
N HIS A 102 8.63 -14.40 -8.62
CA HIS A 102 7.68 -14.89 -9.61
C HIS A 102 6.59 -13.85 -9.83
N HIS A 103 5.99 -13.81 -11.02
CA HIS A 103 4.85 -12.94 -11.27
C HIS A 103 3.76 -13.66 -12.05
N CYS A 104 2.51 -13.29 -11.75
CA CYS A 104 1.33 -13.83 -12.39
C CYS A 104 0.48 -12.68 -12.93
N GLU A 105 0.23 -12.67 -14.24
CA GLU A 105 -0.68 -11.74 -14.91
C GLU A 105 -2.13 -12.10 -14.62
N VAL A 106 -2.94 -11.10 -14.27
CA VAL A 106 -4.36 -11.29 -13.97
C VAL A 106 -5.21 -11.09 -15.22
N TYR A 107 -6.09 -12.05 -15.47
CA TYR A 107 -7.01 -12.08 -16.60
C TYR A 107 -8.47 -12.12 -16.12
N LYS A 108 -9.38 -11.67 -16.98
CA LYS A 108 -10.82 -11.80 -16.79
C LYS A 108 -11.44 -12.27 -18.09
N ASN A 109 -11.95 -13.50 -18.10
CA ASN A 109 -12.51 -14.14 -19.30
C ASN A 109 -11.53 -14.10 -20.48
N ASP A 110 -10.28 -14.57 -20.26
CA ASP A 110 -9.19 -14.61 -21.24
C ASP A 110 -8.73 -13.24 -21.77
N LYS A 111 -9.18 -12.14 -21.16
CA LYS A 111 -8.73 -10.77 -21.49
C LYS A 111 -7.84 -10.22 -20.39
N ILE A 112 -6.84 -9.44 -20.78
CA ILE A 112 -5.98 -8.74 -19.82
C ILE A 112 -6.82 -7.93 -18.85
N CYS A 113 -6.57 -8.09 -17.56
CA CYS A 113 -7.15 -7.23 -16.55
C CYS A 113 -6.23 -6.02 -16.34
N THR A 114 -6.79 -4.81 -16.38
CA THR A 114 -6.04 -3.55 -16.16
C THR A 114 -6.52 -2.80 -14.93
N TYR A 115 -7.19 -3.52 -14.02
CA TYR A 115 -7.74 -2.96 -12.79
C TYR A 115 -6.63 -2.49 -11.84
N HIS A 116 -6.97 -1.49 -11.03
CA HIS A 116 -6.20 -1.10 -9.86
C HIS A 116 -6.55 -2.06 -8.72
N PHE A 117 -5.60 -2.92 -8.35
CA PHE A 117 -5.77 -3.88 -7.27
C PHE A 117 -5.20 -3.28 -5.99
N GLY A 118 -6.00 -2.38 -5.39
CA GLY A 118 -5.58 -1.48 -4.33
C GLY A 118 -5.21 -2.18 -3.01
N GLY A 119 -5.75 -3.37 -2.77
CA GLY A 119 -5.31 -4.23 -1.68
C GLY A 119 -5.34 -5.71 -2.02
N MET A 120 -4.64 -6.51 -1.21
CA MET A 120 -4.58 -7.96 -1.34
C MET A 120 -4.65 -8.67 0.01
N ALA A 121 -5.34 -9.81 0.03
CA ALA A 121 -5.22 -10.78 1.11
C ALA A 121 -5.21 -12.21 0.57
N VAL A 122 -4.86 -13.18 1.41
CA VAL A 122 -5.06 -14.61 1.13
C VAL A 122 -6.01 -15.20 2.17
N TYR A 123 -6.97 -15.99 1.71
CA TYR A 123 -7.85 -16.78 2.57
C TYR A 123 -7.93 -18.20 2.02
N GLU A 124 -7.54 -19.18 2.84
CA GLU A 124 -7.40 -20.58 2.44
C GLU A 124 -6.58 -20.75 1.15
N ASN A 125 -7.19 -21.22 0.05
CA ASN A 125 -6.55 -21.45 -1.24
C ASN A 125 -6.80 -20.32 -2.24
N TYR A 126 -7.23 -19.14 -1.77
CA TYR A 126 -7.61 -18.03 -2.63
C TYR A 126 -6.78 -16.78 -2.39
N VAL A 127 -6.36 -16.13 -3.47
CA VAL A 127 -5.86 -14.75 -3.46
C VAL A 127 -7.05 -13.82 -3.71
N LEU A 128 -7.20 -12.83 -2.82
CA LEU A 128 -8.28 -11.86 -2.83
C LEU A 128 -7.73 -10.51 -3.23
N LEU A 129 -8.27 -9.90 -4.27
CA LEU A 129 -7.85 -8.58 -4.74
C LEU A 129 -9.00 -7.58 -4.63
N ALA A 130 -8.81 -6.52 -3.86
CA ALA A 130 -9.80 -5.44 -3.75
C ALA A 130 -9.75 -4.57 -5.02
N SER A 131 -10.85 -4.56 -5.78
CA SER A 131 -10.96 -3.66 -6.92
C SER A 131 -12.38 -3.55 -7.45
N ALA A 132 -12.72 -2.34 -7.93
CA ALA A 132 -13.92 -2.07 -8.69
C ALA A 132 -15.18 -2.57 -7.96
N ASN A 133 -15.38 -2.11 -6.71
CA ASN A 133 -16.52 -2.44 -5.82
C ASN A 133 -16.73 -3.93 -5.51
N ALA A 134 -15.70 -4.75 -5.71
CA ALA A 134 -15.75 -6.17 -5.45
C ALA A 134 -14.39 -6.73 -5.01
N ILE A 135 -14.44 -7.90 -4.38
CA ILE A 135 -13.28 -8.76 -4.17
C ILE A 135 -13.14 -9.66 -5.40
N GLN A 136 -12.04 -9.55 -6.12
CA GLN A 136 -11.72 -10.43 -7.24
C GLN A 136 -10.97 -11.66 -6.70
N VAL A 137 -11.46 -12.86 -7.00
CA VAL A 137 -10.92 -14.10 -6.41
C VAL A 137 -10.10 -14.87 -7.44
N LEU A 138 -8.88 -15.24 -7.08
CA LEU A 138 -7.96 -16.06 -7.87
C LEU A 138 -7.56 -17.32 -7.09
N ASP A 139 -7.23 -18.40 -7.80
CA ASP A 139 -6.64 -19.60 -7.21
C ASP A 139 -5.18 -19.34 -6.78
N LEU A 140 -4.85 -19.64 -5.53
CA LEU A 140 -3.52 -19.38 -4.97
C LEU A 140 -2.43 -20.20 -5.66
N ASP A 141 -2.64 -21.49 -5.92
CA ASP A 141 -1.63 -22.33 -6.57
C ASP A 141 -1.32 -21.82 -7.98
N THR A 142 -2.34 -21.38 -8.71
CA THR A 142 -2.21 -20.76 -10.02
C THR A 142 -1.37 -19.48 -9.94
N VAL A 143 -1.68 -18.58 -9.00
CA VAL A 143 -0.90 -17.35 -8.79
C VAL A 143 0.57 -17.63 -8.48
N LEU A 144 0.84 -18.66 -7.69
CA LEU A 144 2.21 -19.00 -7.27
C LEU A 144 3.01 -19.79 -8.30
N THR A 145 2.36 -20.50 -9.24
CA THR A 145 3.05 -21.45 -10.13
C THR A 145 2.90 -21.17 -11.61
N LYS A 146 1.97 -20.28 -12.02
CA LYS A 146 1.69 -19.94 -13.41
C LYS A 146 1.96 -18.47 -13.68
N GLU A 147 2.23 -18.18 -14.95
CA GLU A 147 2.39 -16.81 -15.44
C GLU A 147 1.06 -16.07 -15.59
N LYS A 148 -0.08 -16.79 -15.56
CA LYS A 148 -1.42 -16.25 -15.79
C LYS A 148 -2.45 -16.90 -14.89
N ALA A 149 -3.36 -16.08 -14.36
CA ALA A 149 -4.52 -16.51 -13.59
C ALA A 149 -5.75 -15.74 -14.04
N ASP A 150 -6.85 -16.45 -14.31
CA ASP A 150 -8.16 -15.84 -14.53
C ASP A 150 -8.87 -15.63 -13.20
N ILE A 151 -9.56 -14.49 -13.07
CA ILE A 151 -10.51 -14.23 -11.99
C ILE A 151 -11.58 -15.32 -12.05
N LEU A 152 -11.65 -16.13 -10.99
CA LEU A 152 -12.58 -17.25 -10.88
C LEU A 152 -14.02 -16.74 -10.73
N PHE A 153 -14.19 -15.77 -9.84
CA PHE A 153 -15.45 -15.08 -9.56
C PHE A 153 -15.16 -13.76 -8.82
N SER A 154 -16.18 -12.91 -8.72
CA SER A 154 -16.12 -11.63 -8.02
C SER A 154 -17.19 -11.58 -6.94
N ILE A 155 -16.83 -11.16 -5.73
CA ILE A 155 -17.76 -11.00 -4.61
C ILE A 155 -18.07 -9.51 -4.46
N LYS A 156 -19.33 -9.12 -4.65
CA LYS A 156 -19.76 -7.73 -4.50
C LYS A 156 -19.80 -7.36 -3.02
N VAL A 157 -19.26 -6.19 -2.68
CA VAL A 157 -19.28 -5.60 -1.33
C VAL A 157 -20.06 -4.28 -1.33
N ASN A 158 -20.36 -3.77 -0.14
CA ASN A 158 -21.12 -2.54 0.05
C ASN A 158 -20.28 -1.24 -0.06
N ASN A 159 -19.06 -1.29 -0.58
CA ASN A 159 -18.17 -0.14 -0.72
C ASN A 159 -17.31 -0.27 -1.99
N ASN A 160 -16.42 0.69 -2.24
CA ASN A 160 -15.62 0.71 -3.47
C ASN A 160 -14.47 -0.34 -3.54
N ALA A 161 -14.22 -1.11 -2.47
CA ALA A 161 -13.16 -2.12 -2.40
C ALA A 161 -11.79 -1.59 -2.83
N SER A 162 -11.32 -0.52 -2.18
CA SER A 162 -10.01 0.08 -2.41
C SER A 162 -8.88 -0.69 -1.74
N PHE A 163 -9.14 -1.35 -0.61
CA PHE A 163 -8.17 -2.19 0.10
C PHE A 163 -8.87 -3.34 0.83
N ILE A 164 -8.12 -4.37 1.22
CA ILE A 164 -8.63 -5.56 1.89
C ILE A 164 -7.61 -6.11 2.88
N PHE A 165 -8.09 -6.57 4.02
CA PHE A 165 -7.29 -7.28 5.02
C PHE A 165 -8.07 -8.49 5.54
N VAL A 166 -7.37 -9.61 5.71
CA VAL A 166 -7.95 -10.83 6.28
C VAL A 166 -7.12 -11.27 7.47
N ARG A 167 -7.82 -11.60 8.55
CA ARG A 167 -7.24 -12.24 9.72
C ARG A 167 -8.21 -13.26 10.27
N ASP A 168 -7.73 -14.48 10.46
CA ASP A 168 -8.57 -15.63 10.82
C ASP A 168 -9.75 -15.75 9.81
N ASP A 169 -11.00 -15.72 10.28
CA ASP A 169 -12.20 -15.73 9.44
C ASP A 169 -12.77 -14.31 9.19
N ALA A 170 -12.09 -13.24 9.61
CA ALA A 170 -12.59 -11.87 9.43
C ALA A 170 -11.97 -11.21 8.20
N CYS A 171 -12.81 -10.77 7.26
CA CYS A 171 -12.44 -10.01 6.08
C CYS A 171 -12.87 -8.56 6.21
N TYR A 172 -11.91 -7.64 6.19
CA TYR A 172 -12.13 -6.20 6.23
C TYR A 172 -11.91 -5.64 4.83
N VAL A 173 -12.92 -4.97 4.27
CA VAL A 173 -12.83 -4.33 2.96
C VAL A 173 -13.20 -2.88 3.14
N GLY A 174 -12.38 -1.96 2.65
CA GLY A 174 -12.65 -0.53 2.78
C GLY A 174 -12.54 0.23 1.48
N GLU A 175 -12.78 1.52 1.56
CA GLU A 175 -12.76 2.43 0.42
C GLU A 175 -11.96 3.70 0.67
N PHE A 176 -11.50 4.27 -0.43
CA PHE A 176 -10.82 5.56 -0.49
C PHE A 176 -11.79 6.62 -0.99
N HIS A 177 -11.84 7.76 -0.29
CA HIS A 177 -12.60 8.94 -0.67
C HIS A 177 -11.67 10.14 -0.92
N LEU A 178 -11.91 10.84 -2.04
CA LEU A 178 -11.31 12.14 -2.32
C LEU A 178 -12.09 12.88 -3.42
N GLU A 179 -12.67 14.02 -3.07
CA GLU A 179 -13.32 14.92 -4.02
C GLU A 179 -12.33 15.55 -5.03
N PRO A 180 -12.69 15.66 -6.33
CA PRO A 180 -13.90 15.15 -6.98
C PRO A 180 -13.74 13.74 -7.60
N ASP A 181 -12.54 13.17 -7.54
CA ASP A 181 -12.17 12.03 -8.38
C ASP A 181 -12.63 10.66 -7.84
N TYR A 182 -12.82 10.57 -6.51
CA TYR A 182 -13.13 9.33 -5.79
C TYR A 182 -14.24 9.58 -4.78
N GLN A 183 -15.44 9.88 -5.27
CA GLN A 183 -16.61 10.08 -4.41
C GLN A 183 -17.15 8.74 -3.91
N THR A 184 -17.68 8.73 -2.69
CA THR A 184 -18.28 7.58 -2.01
C THR A 184 -19.66 8.00 -1.51
N GLU A 185 -20.51 7.03 -1.14
CA GLU A 185 -21.90 7.28 -0.75
C GLU A 185 -22.11 7.28 0.77
N HIS A 186 -21.03 7.23 1.56
CA HIS A 186 -21.08 7.03 3.02
C HIS A 186 -20.75 8.30 3.81
N GLU A 187 -21.42 9.42 3.54
CA GLU A 187 -21.25 10.65 4.35
C GLU A 187 -21.83 10.48 5.77
N LYS A 188 -21.03 10.81 6.79
CA LYS A 188 -21.43 10.75 8.19
C LYS A 188 -20.71 11.74 9.09
N GLU A 189 -21.47 12.50 9.88
CA GLU A 189 -20.92 13.24 11.03
C GLU A 189 -20.61 12.27 12.19
N MET A 190 -19.34 12.18 12.57
CA MET A 190 -18.84 11.33 13.65
C MET A 190 -19.03 11.99 15.04
N SER A 191 -18.77 11.23 16.11
CA SER A 191 -18.99 11.70 17.49
C SER A 191 -18.14 12.91 17.87
N ASP A 192 -16.98 13.08 17.23
CA ASP A 192 -16.08 14.22 17.43
C ASP A 192 -16.34 15.40 16.48
N LYS A 193 -17.47 15.39 15.76
CA LYS A 193 -17.91 16.44 14.83
C LYS A 193 -17.11 16.56 13.53
N THR A 194 -16.20 15.62 13.28
CA THR A 194 -15.65 15.45 11.94
C THR A 194 -16.66 14.76 11.02
N VAL A 195 -16.51 14.95 9.71
CA VAL A 195 -17.32 14.25 8.70
C VAL A 195 -16.42 13.23 8.02
N SER A 196 -16.88 11.98 7.99
CA SER A 196 -16.29 10.88 7.25
C SER A 196 -17.15 10.60 6.03
N HIS A 197 -16.52 10.23 4.92
CA HIS A 197 -17.19 9.77 3.71
C HIS A 197 -16.85 8.32 3.39
N ALA A 198 -15.95 7.69 4.13
CA ALA A 198 -15.39 6.38 3.82
C ALA A 198 -15.66 5.39 4.95
N ILE A 199 -15.81 4.11 4.57
CA ILE A 199 -16.04 3.02 5.51
C ILE A 199 -15.06 1.86 5.31
N VAL A 200 -14.88 1.08 6.37
CA VAL A 200 -14.41 -0.30 6.33
C VAL A 200 -15.56 -1.21 6.76
N SER A 201 -15.89 -2.19 5.94
CA SER A 201 -16.90 -3.20 6.23
C SER A 201 -16.20 -4.51 6.59
N ARG A 202 -16.62 -5.11 7.70
CA ARG A 202 -16.16 -6.43 8.13
C ARG A 202 -17.18 -7.50 7.73
N TYR A 203 -16.68 -8.57 7.14
CA TYR A 203 -17.44 -9.75 6.72
C TYR A 203 -16.84 -11.01 7.36
N ASP A 204 -17.66 -12.05 7.51
CA ASP A 204 -17.18 -13.41 7.75
C ASP A 204 -16.72 -14.03 6.43
N CYS A 205 -15.46 -14.44 6.35
CA CYS A 205 -14.89 -15.10 5.18
C CYS A 205 -15.71 -16.33 4.79
N LYS A 206 -16.15 -17.14 5.75
CA LYS A 206 -16.90 -18.36 5.45
C LYS A 206 -18.22 -18.05 4.75
N SER A 207 -18.95 -17.02 5.19
CA SER A 207 -20.10 -16.48 4.47
C SER A 207 -19.74 -15.97 3.07
N LEU A 208 -18.62 -15.24 2.91
CA LEU A 208 -18.15 -14.77 1.60
C LEU A 208 -17.90 -15.93 0.61
N PHE A 209 -17.44 -17.09 1.07
CA PHE A 209 -17.10 -18.22 0.19
C PHE A 209 -18.22 -19.26 0.02
N LYS A 210 -19.16 -19.35 0.97
CA LYS A 210 -20.24 -20.37 0.98
C LYS A 210 -21.45 -19.99 0.13
N ASP A 211 -21.81 -18.70 0.11
CA ASP A 211 -23.07 -18.21 -0.47
C ASP A 211 -22.88 -17.64 -1.90
N ASN A 212 -21.82 -18.06 -2.60
CA ASN A 212 -21.44 -17.56 -3.94
C ASN A 212 -22.33 -18.08 -5.09
N GLU A 213 -23.65 -17.95 -4.96
CA GLU A 213 -24.45 -17.71 -6.15
C GLU A 213 -24.08 -16.30 -6.65
N GLU A 214 -23.52 -16.21 -7.86
CA GLU A 214 -23.16 -14.92 -8.47
C GLU A 214 -24.28 -13.89 -8.24
N HIS A 215 -23.91 -12.72 -7.70
CA HIS A 215 -24.72 -11.50 -7.60
C HIS A 215 -25.52 -11.20 -6.32
N GLN A 216 -25.40 -11.95 -5.22
CA GLN A 216 -25.96 -11.47 -3.95
C GLN A 216 -24.97 -10.59 -3.19
N GLU A 217 -25.36 -9.35 -2.92
CA GLU A 217 -24.61 -8.46 -2.03
C GLU A 217 -24.66 -9.02 -0.62
N ILE A 218 -23.48 -9.34 -0.07
CA ILE A 218 -23.36 -9.94 1.25
C ILE A 218 -23.43 -8.82 2.27
N LYS A 219 -24.21 -9.02 3.33
CA LYS A 219 -24.35 -8.03 4.40
C LYS A 219 -23.12 -8.11 5.32
N PRO A 220 -22.45 -7.00 5.65
CA PRO A 220 -21.35 -7.01 6.61
C PRO A 220 -21.83 -7.29 8.05
N GLU A 221 -20.95 -7.84 8.87
CA GLU A 221 -21.15 -8.02 10.32
C GLU A 221 -21.00 -6.68 11.07
N ALA A 222 -20.13 -5.80 10.59
CA ALA A 222 -19.85 -4.51 11.17
C ALA A 222 -19.38 -3.49 10.12
N ILE A 223 -19.64 -2.21 10.38
CA ILE A 223 -19.17 -1.08 9.57
C ILE A 223 -18.37 -0.13 10.47
N TYR A 224 -17.22 0.32 9.99
CA TYR A 224 -16.35 1.29 10.66
C TYR A 224 -16.25 2.52 9.78
N TYR A 225 -16.72 3.67 10.25
CA TYR A 225 -16.43 4.95 9.58
C TYR A 225 -14.98 5.33 9.85
N ILE A 226 -14.29 5.74 8.79
CA ILE A 226 -12.86 6.01 8.77
C ILE A 226 -12.57 7.38 8.13
N PRO A 227 -11.37 7.95 8.29
CA PRO A 227 -10.95 9.10 7.51
C PRO A 227 -11.06 8.84 5.99
N ASP A 228 -11.17 9.88 5.18
CA ASP A 228 -11.47 9.74 3.75
C ASP A 228 -10.36 9.04 2.94
N ARG A 229 -9.11 9.48 3.10
CA ARG A 229 -8.00 9.11 2.20
C ARG A 229 -7.24 7.85 2.62
N ILE A 230 -7.94 6.87 3.20
CA ILE A 230 -7.29 5.63 3.64
C ILE A 230 -7.02 4.73 2.44
N GLN A 231 -5.79 4.24 2.35
CA GLN A 231 -5.29 3.34 1.31
C GLN A 231 -5.03 1.92 1.83
N GLY A 232 -5.13 1.70 3.14
CA GLY A 232 -4.84 0.41 3.76
C GLY A 232 -5.34 0.32 5.20
N PHE A 233 -5.62 -0.90 5.64
CA PHE A 233 -6.19 -1.23 6.94
C PHE A 233 -5.61 -2.55 7.43
N CYS A 234 -5.26 -2.66 8.71
CA CYS A 234 -5.01 -3.97 9.33
C CYS A 234 -5.39 -3.96 10.81
N VAL A 235 -5.52 -5.17 11.38
CA VAL A 235 -5.74 -5.38 12.81
C VAL A 235 -4.55 -6.10 13.42
N THR A 236 -3.90 -5.48 14.42
CA THR A 236 -2.72 -6.03 15.10
C THR A 236 -3.10 -7.14 16.09
N SER A 237 -2.09 -7.88 16.60
CA SER A 237 -2.33 -8.94 17.60
C SER A 237 -2.87 -8.41 18.92
N SER A 238 -2.52 -7.17 19.27
CA SER A 238 -3.07 -6.44 20.41
C SER A 238 -4.45 -5.83 20.12
N SER A 239 -5.08 -6.17 19.00
CA SER A 239 -6.36 -5.62 18.54
C SER A 239 -6.34 -4.13 18.19
N HIS A 240 -5.17 -3.54 17.91
CA HIS A 240 -5.15 -2.17 17.38
C HIS A 240 -5.61 -2.17 15.92
N PHE A 241 -6.36 -1.14 15.55
CA PHE A 241 -6.77 -0.90 14.17
C PHE A 241 -5.79 0.11 13.58
N VAL A 242 -5.10 -0.26 12.51
CA VAL A 242 -4.10 0.59 11.87
C VAL A 242 -4.58 0.98 10.49
N LEU A 243 -4.59 2.28 10.20
CA LEU A 243 -4.99 2.84 8.90
C LEU A 243 -3.83 3.59 8.26
N SER A 244 -3.67 3.50 6.94
CA SER A 244 -2.74 4.33 6.17
C SER A 244 -3.48 5.43 5.40
N ASP A 245 -3.40 6.69 5.85
CA ASP A 245 -3.89 7.87 5.10
C ASP A 245 -2.78 8.35 4.17
N SER A 246 -3.05 8.37 2.87
CA SER A 246 -2.02 8.56 1.87
C SER A 246 -2.59 9.04 0.54
N PHE A 247 -2.04 10.13 -0.01
CA PHE A 247 -2.39 10.60 -1.35
C PHE A 247 -1.31 11.50 -1.94
N GLY A 248 -0.91 11.21 -3.18
CA GLY A 248 0.00 12.07 -3.93
C GLY A 248 1.35 12.27 -3.24
N LEU A 249 1.85 13.50 -3.21
CA LEU A 249 3.14 13.85 -2.60
C LEU A 249 3.05 14.14 -1.10
N ALA A 250 1.86 14.10 -0.50
CA ALA A 250 1.68 14.37 0.92
C ALA A 250 2.25 13.22 1.76
N SER A 251 2.89 13.53 2.88
CA SER A 251 3.38 12.52 3.84
C SER A 251 2.22 11.62 4.27
N SER A 252 2.42 10.31 4.20
CA SER A 252 1.43 9.37 4.70
C SER A 252 1.34 9.42 6.22
N LYS A 253 0.16 9.12 6.75
CA LYS A 253 -0.10 8.98 8.19
C LYS A 253 -0.55 7.57 8.47
N PHE A 254 0.06 6.95 9.48
CA PHE A 254 -0.40 5.70 10.05
C PHE A 254 -1.15 6.03 11.33
N TYR A 255 -2.47 5.95 11.29
CA TYR A 255 -3.32 6.13 12.46
C TYR A 255 -3.45 4.81 13.20
N ILE A 256 -3.18 4.81 14.51
CA ILE A 256 -3.25 3.62 15.37
C ILE A 256 -4.38 3.87 16.35
N TYR A 257 -5.46 3.12 16.20
CA TYR A 257 -6.65 3.19 17.03
C TYR A 257 -6.74 1.98 17.96
N GLN A 258 -7.27 2.19 19.16
CA GLN A 258 -7.84 1.10 19.95
C GLN A 258 -9.04 0.51 19.21
N ASN A 259 -9.32 -0.78 19.44
CA ASN A 259 -10.55 -1.39 18.98
C ASN A 259 -11.76 -0.67 19.60
N PRO A 260 -12.71 -0.15 18.81
CA PRO A 260 -13.88 0.53 19.37
C PRO A 260 -14.79 -0.45 20.11
N GLU A 261 -14.89 -0.31 21.44
CA GLU A 261 -15.71 -1.20 22.28
C GLU A 261 -17.21 -0.90 22.22
N LYS A 262 -17.58 0.33 21.84
CA LYS A 262 -18.95 0.81 21.86
C LYS A 262 -19.50 0.96 20.45
N VAL A 263 -20.61 0.28 20.19
CA VAL A 263 -21.46 0.52 19.02
C VAL A 263 -21.99 1.96 19.09
N ASP A 264 -21.66 2.77 18.08
CA ASP A 264 -22.13 4.15 17.98
C ASP A 264 -23.57 4.18 17.47
N GLU A 265 -23.88 3.34 16.48
CA GLU A 265 -25.23 3.19 15.95
C GLU A 265 -25.46 1.83 15.28
N THR A 266 -26.67 1.62 14.78
CA THR A 266 -27.02 0.44 14.00
C THR A 266 -27.67 0.89 12.70
N ASP A 267 -27.00 0.64 11.58
CA ASP A 267 -27.51 0.96 10.25
C ASP A 267 -27.94 -0.31 9.53
N GLY A 268 -29.18 -0.37 9.05
CA GLY A 268 -29.74 -1.56 8.41
C GLY A 268 -29.66 -2.84 9.27
N GLY A 269 -29.53 -2.72 10.60
CA GLY A 269 -29.29 -3.87 11.50
C GLY A 269 -27.84 -4.37 11.53
N VAL A 270 -26.88 -3.58 11.06
CA VAL A 270 -25.42 -3.80 11.18
C VAL A 270 -24.89 -2.89 12.28
N SER A 271 -24.01 -3.40 13.14
CA SER A 271 -23.34 -2.57 14.14
C SER A 271 -22.32 -1.64 13.49
N THR A 272 -22.44 -0.35 13.79
CA THR A 272 -21.59 0.69 13.22
C THR A 272 -20.75 1.35 14.31
N TYR A 273 -19.48 1.59 13.99
CA TYR A 273 -18.47 2.16 14.87
C TYR A 273 -17.78 3.33 14.19
N TYR A 274 -17.35 4.34 14.95
CA TYR A 274 -16.55 5.45 14.42
C TYR A 274 -15.11 5.34 14.88
N LEU A 275 -14.16 5.25 13.93
CA LEU A 275 -12.73 5.39 14.21
C LEU A 275 -12.35 6.87 14.29
N ASP A 276 -12.79 7.50 15.37
CA ASP A 276 -12.60 8.91 15.65
C ASP A 276 -11.59 9.18 16.78
N SER A 277 -11.46 10.45 17.18
CA SER A 277 -10.50 10.86 18.21
C SER A 277 -10.68 10.21 19.59
N ARG A 278 -11.80 9.51 19.87
CA ARG A 278 -11.97 8.75 21.12
C ARG A 278 -11.07 7.53 21.19
N TYR A 279 -10.75 6.93 20.04
CA TYR A 279 -10.00 5.69 19.96
C TYR A 279 -8.59 5.89 19.36
N LEU A 280 -8.27 7.06 18.80
CA LEU A 280 -6.95 7.34 18.24
C LEU A 280 -5.90 7.45 19.34
N GLU A 281 -4.94 6.51 19.38
CA GLU A 281 -3.84 6.54 20.34
C GLU A 281 -2.63 7.30 19.82
N LYS A 282 -2.28 7.04 18.56
CA LYS A 282 -1.02 7.51 17.99
C LYS A 282 -1.13 7.70 16.49
N THR A 283 -0.43 8.71 16.00
CA THR A 283 -0.22 8.94 14.57
C THR A 283 1.26 8.89 14.28
N VAL A 284 1.68 8.00 13.38
CA VAL A 284 3.05 7.96 12.85
C VAL A 284 3.06 8.61 11.47
N THR A 285 3.97 9.57 11.23
CA THR A 285 4.09 10.22 9.92
C THR A 285 5.25 9.60 9.15
N GLY A 286 4.94 9.05 7.97
CA GLY A 286 5.91 8.41 7.09
C GLY A 286 6.01 9.09 5.72
N PRO A 287 6.86 8.54 4.84
CA PRO A 287 6.93 8.94 3.43
C PRO A 287 5.59 8.77 2.71
N ALA A 288 5.43 9.46 1.58
CA ALA A 288 4.18 9.51 0.81
C ALA A 288 3.87 8.21 0.05
N MET A 289 2.61 8.03 -0.33
CA MET A 289 2.09 6.86 -1.08
C MET A 289 2.33 5.52 -0.39
N ALA A 290 2.17 5.43 0.93
CA ALA A 290 1.99 4.13 1.59
C ALA A 290 0.65 3.54 1.17
N GLU A 291 0.65 2.30 0.69
CA GLU A 291 -0.51 1.59 0.13
C GLU A 291 -0.70 0.25 0.80
N ASP A 292 -1.97 -0.11 1.01
CA ASP A 292 -2.45 -1.30 1.69
C ASP A 292 -1.81 -1.53 3.06
N LEU A 293 -2.33 -2.46 3.85
CA LEU A 293 -1.67 -2.87 5.08
C LEU A 293 -1.94 -4.36 5.31
N ASP A 294 -0.91 -5.07 5.72
CA ASP A 294 -1.02 -6.41 6.27
C ASP A 294 -0.34 -6.46 7.64
N TYR A 295 -0.51 -7.56 8.37
CA TYR A 295 0.06 -7.71 9.70
C TYR A 295 0.65 -9.09 9.92
N TYR A 296 1.94 -9.13 10.28
CA TYR A 296 2.63 -10.37 10.64
C TYR A 296 3.78 -10.09 11.61
N ASP A 297 3.95 -10.98 12.59
CA ASP A 297 5.07 -10.97 13.54
C ASP A 297 5.32 -9.60 14.22
N GLY A 298 4.26 -9.00 14.76
CA GLY A 298 4.35 -7.69 15.43
C GLY A 298 4.51 -6.49 14.49
N LYS A 299 4.45 -6.71 13.17
CA LYS A 299 4.72 -5.67 12.17
C LYS A 299 3.51 -5.42 11.28
N VAL A 300 3.20 -4.14 11.11
CA VAL A 300 2.33 -3.66 10.04
C VAL A 300 3.16 -3.59 8.77
N ILE A 301 2.89 -4.51 7.84
CA ILE A 301 3.54 -4.64 6.55
C ILE A 301 2.82 -3.77 5.54
N TYR A 302 3.57 -3.11 4.66
CA TYR A 302 2.97 -2.32 3.60
C TYR A 302 3.96 -2.09 2.45
N CYS A 303 3.43 -1.66 1.31
CA CYS A 303 4.21 -1.28 0.14
C CYS A 303 3.95 0.19 -0.24
N SER A 304 4.59 0.68 -1.30
CA SER A 304 4.37 2.06 -1.74
C SER A 304 4.50 2.25 -3.23
N GLU A 305 3.57 3.00 -3.79
CA GLU A 305 3.61 3.39 -5.20
C GLU A 305 4.81 4.31 -5.51
N SER A 306 5.26 5.08 -4.51
CA SER A 306 6.15 6.23 -4.69
C SER A 306 7.45 5.90 -5.42
N ALA A 307 7.95 4.67 -5.25
CA ALA A 307 9.20 4.22 -5.85
C ALA A 307 9.03 3.62 -7.26
N SER A 308 7.81 3.49 -7.79
CA SER A 308 7.61 3.08 -9.18
C SER A 308 8.13 4.13 -10.16
N ASN A 309 8.49 3.72 -11.37
CA ASN A 309 8.92 4.65 -12.42
C ASN A 309 7.88 5.70 -12.82
N LYS A 310 6.59 5.48 -12.50
CA LYS A 310 5.53 6.48 -12.69
C LYS A 310 5.76 7.72 -11.82
N TYR A 311 6.17 7.51 -10.58
CA TYR A 311 6.23 8.55 -9.56
C TYR A 311 7.65 8.97 -9.20
N ILE A 312 8.62 8.04 -9.26
CA ILE A 312 10.07 8.17 -9.08
C ILE A 312 10.57 8.73 -7.73
N PHE A 313 9.77 9.53 -7.02
CA PHE A 313 10.21 10.26 -5.83
C PHE A 313 10.48 9.35 -4.64
N GLY A 314 9.79 8.21 -4.52
CA GLY A 314 10.08 7.21 -3.49
C GLY A 314 11.50 6.66 -3.57
N LYS A 315 12.08 6.61 -4.79
CA LYS A 315 13.50 6.23 -4.96
C LYS A 315 14.45 7.23 -4.30
N LEU A 316 14.07 8.51 -4.21
CA LEU A 316 14.85 9.53 -3.49
C LEU A 316 14.77 9.37 -1.97
N PHE A 317 13.75 8.68 -1.47
CA PHE A 317 13.55 8.36 -0.05
C PHE A 317 13.92 6.91 0.30
N TYR A 318 14.49 6.14 -0.65
CA TYR A 318 14.86 4.71 -0.50
C TYR A 318 13.67 3.83 -0.14
N TYR A 319 12.53 4.14 -0.75
CA TYR A 319 11.29 3.45 -0.49
C TYR A 319 11.03 2.33 -1.52
N THR A 320 12.08 1.59 -1.83
CA THR A 320 12.12 0.60 -2.90
C THR A 320 11.75 -0.80 -2.43
N ASP A 321 11.27 -0.91 -1.20
CA ASP A 321 11.15 -2.16 -0.47
C ASP A 321 9.76 -2.28 0.16
N ILE A 322 9.38 -3.51 0.47
CA ILE A 322 8.29 -3.83 1.38
C ILE A 322 8.82 -3.54 2.80
N ASN A 323 8.05 -2.78 3.55
CA ASN A 323 8.45 -2.28 4.86
C ASN A 323 7.53 -2.81 5.95
N GLY A 324 8.02 -2.80 7.19
CA GLY A 324 7.30 -3.23 8.38
C GLY A 324 7.42 -2.20 9.50
N LEU A 325 6.30 -1.77 10.10
CA LEU A 325 6.27 -0.91 11.27
C LEU A 325 6.02 -1.73 12.53
N THR A 326 6.92 -1.64 13.52
CA THR A 326 6.73 -2.31 14.81
C THR A 326 5.76 -1.49 15.66
N ILE A 327 4.49 -1.91 15.68
CA ILE A 327 3.40 -1.25 16.42
C ILE A 327 3.11 -1.95 17.75
N ASP A 328 3.26 -3.28 17.79
CA ASP A 328 3.10 -4.11 18.99
C ASP A 328 4.46 -4.41 19.66
#